data_AF-A0A2V8JGM1-F1
#
_entry.id   AF-A0A2V8JGM1-F1
#
_cell.length_a   1.000
_cell.length_b   1.000
_cell.length_c   1.000
_cell.angle_alpha   90.00
_cell.angle_beta   90.00
_cell.angle_gamma   90.00
#
_symmetry.space_group_name_H-M   'P 1'
#
loop_
_entity.id
_entity.type
_entity.pdbx_description
1 polymer ?
#
loop_
_entity_poly.entity_id
_entity_poly.type
_entity_poly.pdbx_seq_one_letter_code
_entity_poly.pdbx_strand_id
1 'polypeptide(L)' 'MTKEDIVRLLRQKQSDRSLRSFAGEIGCSASYLSDIYLGHREPGPKIAAFLGLEKRTTVKTTYEKPVKRRWR' A
#
# COMPACT_ATOMS: atom_id res chain seq x y z
N MET A 1 0.40 -10.48 1.75
CA MET A 1 1.05 -9.63 0.75
C MET A 1 1.47 -8.35 1.44
N THR A 2 2.77 -8.14 1.59
CA THR A 2 3.35 -6.99 2.27
C THR A 2 3.62 -5.85 1.30
N LYS A 3 4.07 -4.70 1.82
CA LYS A 3 4.54 -3.58 0.99
C LYS A 3 5.70 -3.98 0.08
N GLU A 4 6.60 -4.86 0.55
CA GLU A 4 7.74 -5.31 -0.25
C GLU A 4 7.28 -6.16 -1.44
N ASP A 5 6.26 -7.00 -1.25
CA ASP A 5 5.68 -7.81 -2.33
C ASP A 5 5.11 -6.92 -3.45
N ILE A 6 4.43 -5.82 -3.09
CA ILE A 6 3.89 -4.84 -4.04
C ILE A 6 5.01 -4.17 -4.83
N VAL A 7 6.08 -3.74 -4.15
CA VAL A 7 7.25 -3.13 -4.81
C VAL A 7 7.91 -4.11 -5.78
N ARG A 8 8.02 -5.39 -5.40
CA ARG A 8 8.59 -6.42 -6.26
C ARG A 8 7.76 -6.63 -7.53
N LEU A 9 6.43 -6.68 -7.41
CA LEU A 9 5.53 -6.79 -8.57
C LEU A 9 5.59 -5.55 -9.48
N LEU A 10 5.68 -4.36 -8.89
CA LEU A 10 5.82 -3.12 -9.66
C LEU A 10 7.14 -3.12 -10.45
N ARG A 11 8.26 -3.53 -9.84
CA ARG A 11 9.54 -3.67 -10.55
C ARG A 11 9.47 -4.69 -11.68
N GLN A 12 8.81 -5.82 -11.44
CA GLN A 12 8.62 -6.86 -12.47
C GLN A 12 7.76 -6.36 -13.64
N LYS A 13 6.68 -5.62 -13.36
CA LYS A 13 5.86 -5.00 -14.41
C LYS A 13 6.62 -3.88 -15.11
N GLN A 14 7.41 -3.06 -14.41
CA GLN A 14 8.17 -1.98 -15.03
C GLN A 14 9.16 -2.52 -16.06
N SER A 15 9.90 -3.58 -15.72
CA SER A 15 10.99 -4.12 -16.56
C SER A 15 11.91 -2.98 -17.04
N ASP A 16 12.13 -2.87 -18.35
CA ASP A 16 13.01 -1.91 -19.00
C ASP A 16 12.34 -0.55 -19.24
N ARG A 17 11.06 -0.39 -18.87
CA ARG A 17 10.34 0.87 -19.05
C ARG A 17 10.92 1.93 -18.13
N SER A 18 11.05 3.14 -18.67
CA SER A 18 11.43 4.30 -17.88
C SER A 18 10.39 4.56 -16.78
N LEU A 19 10.87 5.05 -15.64
CA LEU A 19 10.03 5.31 -14.48
C LEU A 19 8.89 6.29 -14.81
N ARG A 20 9.16 7.28 -15.67
CA ARG A 20 8.14 8.23 -16.17
C ARG A 20 7.08 7.56 -17.06
N SER A 21 7.50 6.71 -17.99
CA SER A 21 6.56 6.01 -18.87
C SER A 21 5.65 5.07 -18.06
N PHE A 22 6.24 4.32 -17.14
CA PHE A 22 5.49 3.40 -16.30
C PHE A 22 4.55 4.11 -15.33
N ALA A 23 4.98 5.22 -14.73
CA ALA A 23 4.11 6.06 -13.90
C ALA A 23 2.96 6.66 -14.70
N GLY A 24 3.20 7.06 -15.96
CA GLY A 24 2.16 7.53 -16.88
C GLY A 24 1.09 6.49 -17.16
N GLU A 25 1.49 5.23 -17.39
CA GLU A 25 0.59 4.09 -17.60
C GLU A 25 -0.28 3.79 -16.37
N ILE A 26 0.28 3.95 -15.17
CA ILE A 26 -0.43 3.79 -13.89
C ILE A 26 -1.35 5.00 -13.59
N GLY A 27 -1.11 6.15 -14.23
CA GLY A 27 -1.81 7.40 -13.94
C GLY A 27 -1.37 8.05 -12.62
N CYS A 28 -0.07 7.94 -12.29
CA CYS A 28 0.56 8.59 -11.15
C CYS A 28 1.83 9.35 -11.53
N SER A 29 2.37 10.16 -10.61
CA SER A 29 3.62 10.88 -10.86
C SER A 29 4.83 9.96 -10.71
N ALA A 30 5.90 10.25 -11.46
CA ALA A 30 7.17 9.55 -11.33
C ALA A 30 7.76 9.68 -9.91
N SER A 31 7.64 10.86 -9.28
CA SER A 31 8.08 11.07 -7.89
C SER A 31 7.32 10.16 -6.92
N TYR A 32 6.00 10.01 -7.07
CA TYR A 32 5.21 9.12 -6.23
C TYR A 32 5.65 7.66 -6.37
N LEU A 33 5.91 7.21 -7.60
CA LEU A 33 6.38 5.85 -7.86
C LEU A 33 7.80 5.62 -7.29
N SER A 34 8.66 6.64 -7.36
CA SER A 34 9.99 6.63 -6.73
C SER A 34 9.90 6.54 -5.20
N ASP A 35 9.05 7.34 -4.57
CA ASP A 35 8.85 7.32 -3.11
C ASP A 35 8.40 5.94 -2.61
N ILE A 36 7.59 5.24 -3.41
CA ILE A 36 7.14 3.88 -3.09
C ILE A 36 8.27 2.87 -3.21
N TYR A 37 9.10 2.99 -4.24
CA TYR A 37 10.29 2.13 -4.40
C TYR A 37 11.32 2.32 -3.30
N LEU A 38 11.41 3.52 -2.74
CA LEU A 38 12.27 3.84 -1.61
C LEU A 38 11.62 3.49 -0.26
N GLY A 39 10.33 3.14 -0.26
CA GLY A 39 9.59 2.84 0.96
C GLY A 39 9.22 4.08 1.80
N HIS A 40 9.40 5.29 1.27
CA HIS A 40 8.97 6.54 1.90
C HIS A 40 7.45 6.69 1.93
N ARG A 41 6.74 6.00 1.02
CA ARG A 41 5.29 6.10 0.90
C ARG A 41 4.65 4.73 0.68
N GLU A 42 3.45 4.56 1.22
CA GLU A 42 2.67 3.35 0.98
C GLU A 42 2.01 3.35 -0.41
N PRO A 43 1.92 2.18 -1.07
CA PRO A 43 1.20 2.02 -2.31
C PRO A 43 -0.30 2.29 -2.10
N GLY A 44 -0.80 3.29 -2.82
CA GLY A 44 -2.17 3.75 -2.74
C GLY A 44 -3.14 2.91 -3.57
N PRO A 45 -4.43 3.26 -3.52
CA PRO A 45 -5.49 2.52 -4.21
C PRO A 45 -5.30 2.45 -5.74
N LYS A 46 -4.67 3.44 -6.37
CA LYS A 46 -4.35 3.41 -7.81
C LYS A 46 -3.37 2.29 -8.18
N ILE A 47 -2.34 2.10 -7.36
CA ILE A 47 -1.35 1.04 -7.59
C ILE A 47 -1.96 -0.32 -7.33
N ALA A 48 -2.78 -0.43 -6.29
CA ALA A 48 -3.54 -1.65 -6.01
C ALA A 48 -4.44 -2.00 -7.22
N ALA A 49 -5.22 -1.04 -7.72
CA ALA A 49 -6.08 -1.22 -8.90
C ALA A 49 -5.30 -1.62 -10.16
N PHE A 50 -4.15 -0.97 -10.43
CA PHE A 50 -3.29 -1.33 -11.57
C PHE A 50 -2.71 -2.76 -11.48
N LEU A 51 -2.46 -3.23 -10.26
CA LEU A 51 -2.01 -4.60 -10.00
C LEU A 51 -3.17 -5.60 -9.95
N GLY A 52 -4.43 -5.16 -10.08
CA GLY A 52 -5.60 -6.02 -9.89
C GLY A 52 -5.79 -6.48 -8.44
N LEU A 53 -5.27 -5.70 -7.49
CA LEU A 53 -5.30 -5.99 -6.06
C LEU A 53 -6.35 -5.12 -5.37
N GLU A 54 -7.05 -5.71 -4.42
CA GLU A 54 -7.97 -4.99 -3.55
C GLU A 54 -7.32 -4.75 -2.19
N LYS A 55 -7.24 -3.49 -1.74
CA LYS A 55 -6.72 -3.17 -0.41
C LYS A 55 -7.78 -3.50 0.64
N ARG A 56 -7.61 -4.62 1.35
CA ARG A 56 -8.45 -4.97 2.51
C ARG A 56 -7.76 -4.53 3.80
N THR A 57 -8.38 -3.62 4.54
CA THR A 57 -7.92 -3.22 5.88
C THR A 57 -8.75 -3.93 6.93
N THR A 58 -8.17 -4.90 7.63
CA THR A 58 -8.81 -5.57 8.76
C THR A 58 -8.57 -4.74 10.02
N VAL A 59 -9.60 -4.01 10.48
CA VAL A 59 -9.53 -3.25 11.73
C VAL A 59 -9.79 -4.21 12.88
N LYS A 60 -8.76 -4.57 13.67
CA LYS A 60 -8.96 -5.31 14.92
C LYS A 60 -9.56 -4.37 15.95
N THR A 61 -10.83 -4.56 16.27
CA THR A 61 -11.50 -3.82 17.35
C THR A 61 -11.54 -4.70 18.59
N THR A 62 -10.77 -4.34 19.61
CA THR A 62 -10.75 -5.05 20.90
C THR A 62 -11.66 -4.31 21.88
N TYR A 63 -12.65 -5.00 22.42
CA TYR A 63 -13.51 -4.48 23.47
C TYR A 63 -13.06 -5.06 24.81
N GLU A 64 -12.68 -4.20 25.76
CA GLU A 64 -12.39 -4.60 27.12
C GLU A 64 -13.59 -4.32 28.04
N LYS A 65 -13.88 -5.26 28.95
CA LYS A 65 -14.95 -5.08 29.95
C LYS A 65 -14.53 -3.97 30.93
N PRO A 66 -15.39 -2.97 31.21
CA PRO A 66 -15.12 -2.04 32.29
C PRO A 66 -15.14 -2.80 33.62
N VAL A 67 -14.00 -2.81 34.30
CA VAL A 67 -13.89 -3.33 35.67
C VAL A 67 -14.72 -2.41 36.56
N LYS A 68 -15.95 -2.81 36.90
CA LYS A 68 -16.75 -2.14 37.93
C LYS A 68 -16.04 -2.30 39.27
N ARG A 69 -15.29 -1.27 39.68
CA ARG A 69 -14.83 -1.13 41.06
C ARG A 69 -16.07 -1.03 41.95
N ARG A 70 -16.37 -2.12 42.64
CA ARG A 70 -17.40 -2.20 43.67
C ARG A 70 -16.85 -1.52 44.92
N TRP A 71 -17.31 -0.30 45.20
CA TRP A 71 -17.09 0.36 46.48
C TRP A 71 -17.88 -0.41 47.53
N ARG A 72 -17.20 -0.92 48.55
CA ARG A 72 -17.78 -1.45 49.78
C ARG A 72 -16.91 -1.03 50.94
#